data_AF-A0A6I3FS32-F1
#
_entry.id   AF-A0A6I3FS32-F1
#
_cell.length_a   1.000
_cell.length_b   1.000
_cell.length_c   1.000
_cell.angle_alpha   90.00
_cell.angle_beta   90.00
_cell.angle_gamma   90.00
#
_symmetry.space_group_name_H-M   'P 1'
#
loop_
_entity.id
_entity.type
_entity.pdbx_description
1 polymer ?
#
loop_
_entity_poly.entity_id
_entity_poly.type
_entity_poly.pdbx_seq_one_letter_code
_entity_poly.pdbx_strand_id
1 'polypeptide(L)'
;MATGISVKNSGISITGILESKPFLITATIGGTFGKVLFLGSAKTEINSLARSEDGTTALYGSSSETLAGKKLMGKRDGILMRVSKSGSIISLVRSSANGASRGWTAGDSANLLSGYVLTGAKSEIAITKFTSTFAPSWTTRYAGAGVPISITGGSLSYLAFTSKSAITGVNGWKPSEPGLIVLTFNGKGILQAATSLPGLVTPLNLEYSRDRGILGMASSADGSVSIFTLVSR
;
A
#
# COMPACT_ATOMS: atom_id res chain seq x y z
N MET A 1 -15.58 -8.13 -8.83
CA MET A 1 -14.15 -8.30 -9.20
C MET A 1 -13.31 -8.30 -7.93
N ALA A 2 -12.44 -9.29 -7.74
CA ALA A 2 -11.50 -9.31 -6.61
C ALA A 2 -10.33 -8.34 -6.87
N THR A 3 -9.92 -7.59 -5.85
CA THR A 3 -8.80 -6.62 -5.93
C THR A 3 -7.63 -7.02 -5.03
N GLY A 4 -7.81 -7.98 -4.12
CA GLY A 4 -6.72 -8.48 -3.28
C GLY A 4 -7.04 -9.81 -2.63
N ILE A 5 -5.99 -10.61 -2.40
CA ILE A 5 -6.04 -11.89 -1.70
C ILE A 5 -4.86 -11.94 -0.73
N SER A 6 -5.09 -12.41 0.50
CA SER A 6 -4.03 -12.70 1.47
C SER A 6 -4.26 -14.07 2.09
N VAL A 7 -3.20 -14.88 2.11
CA VAL A 7 -3.22 -16.26 2.57
C VAL A 7 -2.29 -16.39 3.76
N LYS A 8 -2.75 -17.09 4.79
CA LYS A 8 -1.99 -17.47 5.99
C LYS A 8 -2.37 -18.87 6.43
N ASN A 9 -1.65 -19.40 7.41
CA ASN A 9 -2.02 -20.65 8.06
C ASN A 9 -3.38 -20.54 8.76
N SER A 10 -3.90 -19.32 8.98
CA SER A 10 -5.24 -19.07 9.49
C SER A 10 -6.35 -19.12 8.44
N GLY A 11 -6.02 -19.30 7.16
CA GLY A 11 -6.96 -19.34 6.02
C GLY A 11 -6.72 -18.25 4.98
N ILE A 12 -7.78 -17.86 4.27
CA ILE A 12 -7.73 -16.91 3.16
C ILE A 12 -8.62 -15.70 3.48
N SER A 13 -8.18 -14.51 3.09
CA SER A 13 -8.99 -13.29 3.04
C SER A 13 -8.98 -12.74 1.62
N ILE A 14 -10.17 -12.41 1.09
CA ILE A 14 -10.36 -11.88 -0.26
C ILE A 14 -11.15 -10.59 -0.17
N THR A 15 -10.71 -9.54 -0.86
CA THR A 15 -11.44 -8.29 -1.00
C THR A 15 -11.65 -7.95 -2.48
N GLY A 16 -12.62 -7.10 -2.74
CA GLY A 16 -12.98 -6.67 -4.07
C GLY A 16 -14.23 -5.83 -4.06
N ILE A 17 -14.81 -5.67 -5.24
CA ILE A 17 -16.08 -4.97 -5.44
C ILE A 17 -17.15 -6.00 -5.83
N LEU A 18 -18.27 -5.96 -5.12
CA LEU A 18 -19.50 -6.71 -5.39
C LEU A 18 -20.67 -5.72 -5.26
N GLU A 19 -21.54 -5.64 -6.26
CA GLU A 19 -22.68 -4.70 -6.28
C GLU A 19 -22.27 -3.25 -5.99
N SER A 20 -21.15 -2.80 -6.57
CA SER A 20 -20.58 -1.47 -6.37
C SER A 20 -20.20 -1.14 -4.92
N LYS A 21 -20.03 -2.17 -4.06
CA LYS A 21 -19.59 -2.04 -2.68
C LYS A 21 -18.31 -2.83 -2.44
N PRO A 22 -17.34 -2.30 -1.67
CA PRO A 22 -16.20 -3.08 -1.25
C PRO A 22 -16.66 -4.19 -0.32
N PHE A 23 -16.16 -5.41 -0.53
CA PHE A 23 -16.46 -6.54 0.33
C PHE A 23 -15.20 -7.19 0.90
N LEU A 24 -15.37 -7.90 2.02
CA LEU A 24 -14.44 -8.90 2.51
C LEU A 24 -15.18 -10.24 2.59
N ILE A 25 -14.54 -11.29 2.13
CA ILE A 25 -14.92 -12.67 2.44
C ILE A 25 -13.66 -13.41 2.92
N THR A 26 -13.85 -14.31 3.89
CA THR A 26 -12.77 -15.14 4.41
C THR A 26 -13.11 -16.60 4.22
N ALA A 27 -12.09 -17.45 4.12
CA ALA A 27 -12.24 -18.89 4.12
C ALA A 27 -11.30 -19.53 5.16
N THR A 28 -11.76 -20.59 5.81
CA THR A 28 -10.92 -21.41 6.68
C THR A 28 -9.95 -22.26 5.85
N ILE A 29 -8.97 -22.89 6.51
CA ILE A 29 -8.04 -23.83 5.85
C ILE A 29 -8.81 -25.02 5.23
N GLY A 30 -9.94 -25.42 5.82
CA GLY A 30 -10.82 -26.46 5.30
C GLY A 30 -11.71 -26.02 4.13
N GLY A 31 -11.52 -24.79 3.60
CA GLY A 31 -12.28 -24.29 2.45
C GLY A 31 -13.69 -23.79 2.79
N THR A 32 -14.05 -23.66 4.07
CA THR A 32 -15.36 -23.11 4.47
C THR A 32 -15.34 -21.59 4.38
N PHE A 33 -16.17 -21.03 3.50
CA PHE A 33 -16.34 -19.59 3.36
C PHE A 33 -17.23 -19.01 4.45
N GLY A 34 -16.82 -17.84 4.97
CA GLY A 34 -17.65 -17.01 5.82
C GLY A 34 -18.68 -16.19 5.04
N LYS A 35 -19.49 -15.43 5.77
CA LYS A 35 -20.44 -14.48 5.16
C LYS A 35 -19.69 -13.33 4.47
N VAL A 36 -20.25 -12.84 3.37
CA VAL A 36 -19.77 -11.61 2.72
C VAL A 36 -20.02 -10.42 3.65
N LEU A 37 -18.95 -9.69 3.96
CA LEU A 37 -19.01 -8.45 4.73
C LEU A 37 -18.83 -7.26 3.80
N PHE A 38 -19.82 -6.38 3.69
CA PHE A 38 -19.66 -5.11 2.98
C PHE A 38 -18.97 -4.07 3.88
N LEU A 39 -17.97 -3.38 3.33
CA LEU A 39 -17.05 -2.51 4.07
C LEU A 39 -17.33 -1.01 3.86
N GLY A 40 -18.41 -0.66 3.14
CA GLY A 40 -18.76 0.71 2.77
C GLY A 40 -19.72 0.73 1.57
N SER A 41 -19.81 1.88 0.90
CA SER A 41 -20.52 2.06 -0.37
C SER A 41 -19.54 2.23 -1.53
N ALA A 42 -20.04 2.66 -2.70
CA ALA A 42 -19.22 3.01 -3.86
C ALA A 42 -18.22 4.16 -3.59
N LYS A 43 -18.32 4.84 -2.45
CA LYS A 43 -17.40 5.90 -2.00
C LYS A 43 -16.18 5.38 -1.23
N THR A 44 -16.08 4.07 -1.04
CA THR A 44 -14.98 3.39 -0.36
C THR A 44 -14.31 2.39 -1.30
N GLU A 45 -12.98 2.40 -1.30
CA GLU A 45 -12.13 1.51 -2.09
C GLU A 45 -11.17 0.78 -1.16
N ILE A 46 -10.98 -0.51 -1.38
CA ILE A 46 -9.98 -1.35 -0.70
C ILE A 46 -9.02 -1.88 -1.76
N ASN A 47 -7.75 -1.50 -1.63
CA ASN A 47 -6.71 -1.76 -2.63
C ASN A 47 -5.76 -2.88 -2.20
N SER A 48 -5.58 -3.07 -0.89
CA SER A 48 -4.71 -4.13 -0.36
C SER A 48 -5.23 -4.64 0.97
N LEU A 49 -4.79 -5.86 1.31
CA LEU A 49 -5.16 -6.51 2.55
C LEU A 49 -4.04 -7.42 3.05
N ALA A 50 -3.97 -7.60 4.36
CA ALA A 50 -3.04 -8.53 5.00
C ALA A 50 -3.77 -9.33 6.07
N ARG A 51 -3.78 -10.66 5.92
CA ARG A 51 -4.30 -11.59 6.92
C ARG A 51 -3.22 -11.88 7.97
N SER A 52 -3.62 -11.92 9.24
CA SER A 52 -2.78 -12.29 10.38
C SER A 52 -2.98 -13.76 10.77
N GLU A 53 -2.04 -14.32 11.54
CA GLU A 53 -2.09 -15.72 11.99
C GLU A 53 -3.27 -16.00 12.96
N ASP A 54 -3.78 -14.98 13.62
CA ASP A 54 -4.99 -15.07 14.44
C ASP A 54 -6.30 -15.04 13.61
N GLY A 55 -6.19 -14.86 12.29
CA GLY A 55 -7.29 -14.78 11.35
C GLY A 55 -7.92 -13.39 11.24
N THR A 56 -7.40 -12.38 11.93
CA THR A 56 -7.76 -10.98 11.70
C THR A 56 -7.25 -10.52 10.33
N THR A 57 -7.93 -9.55 9.73
CA THR A 57 -7.55 -9.00 8.43
C THR A 57 -7.41 -7.49 8.54
N ALA A 58 -6.23 -6.98 8.19
CA ALA A 58 -6.00 -5.56 7.95
C ALA A 58 -6.34 -5.25 6.48
N LEU A 59 -7.06 -4.15 6.26
CA LEU A 59 -7.53 -3.68 4.97
C LEU A 59 -7.09 -2.24 4.79
N TYR A 60 -6.55 -1.91 3.62
CA TYR A 60 -6.01 -0.60 3.33
C TYR A 60 -6.62 -0.06 2.03
N GLY A 61 -6.93 1.23 2.04
CA GLY A 61 -7.60 1.85 0.91
C GLY A 61 -7.92 3.32 1.14
N SER A 62 -9.08 3.76 0.65
CA SER A 62 -9.56 5.13 0.83
C SER A 62 -11.08 5.22 0.92
N SER A 63 -11.58 6.31 1.48
CA SER A 63 -13.03 6.54 1.61
C SER A 63 -13.39 8.02 1.61
N SER A 64 -14.51 8.36 0.98
CA SER A 64 -15.11 9.71 0.92
C SER A 64 -16.49 9.81 1.58
N GLU A 65 -16.87 8.80 2.37
CA GLU A 65 -18.11 8.77 3.17
C GLU A 65 -17.80 8.75 4.67
N THR A 66 -18.81 8.81 5.54
CA THR A 66 -18.64 8.43 6.96
C THR A 66 -18.61 6.92 7.04
N LEU A 67 -17.58 6.36 7.68
CA LEU A 67 -17.40 4.90 7.76
C LEU A 67 -17.21 4.48 9.20
N ALA A 68 -17.93 3.45 9.64
CA ALA A 68 -17.94 2.97 11.02
C ALA A 68 -18.04 4.09 12.07
N GLY A 69 -18.92 5.07 11.84
CA GLY A 69 -19.12 6.23 12.72
C GLY A 69 -18.04 7.32 12.65
N LYS A 70 -16.97 7.14 11.87
CA LYS A 70 -15.89 8.12 11.72
C LYS A 70 -16.09 9.01 10.49
N LYS A 71 -16.18 10.32 10.71
CA LYS A 71 -16.27 11.35 9.65
C LYS A 71 -14.93 11.55 8.95
N LEU A 72 -14.94 12.02 7.69
CA LEU A 72 -13.73 12.40 6.96
C LEU A 72 -13.29 13.82 7.33
N MET A 73 -11.98 14.07 7.21
CA MET A 73 -11.41 15.42 7.36
C MET A 73 -10.87 15.98 6.05
N GLY A 74 -10.37 15.13 5.14
CA GLY A 74 -10.01 15.51 3.77
C GLY A 74 -11.20 15.48 2.81
N LYS A 75 -10.91 15.62 1.51
CA LYS A 75 -11.89 15.34 0.44
C LYS A 75 -12.14 13.83 0.31
N ARG A 76 -11.09 13.04 0.54
CA ARG A 76 -11.09 11.58 0.64
C ARG A 76 -9.93 11.20 1.54
N ASP A 77 -10.18 10.34 2.51
CA ASP A 77 -9.17 9.94 3.48
C ASP A 77 -8.66 8.54 3.16
N GLY A 78 -7.36 8.32 3.38
CA GLY A 78 -6.82 6.96 3.41
C GLY A 78 -7.39 6.23 4.61
N ILE A 79 -7.70 4.94 4.48
CA ILE A 79 -8.26 4.15 5.58
C ILE A 79 -7.38 2.95 5.90
N LEU A 80 -7.26 2.67 7.19
CA LEU A 80 -6.74 1.42 7.72
C LEU A 80 -7.84 0.79 8.56
N MET A 81 -8.37 -0.33 8.12
CA MET A 81 -9.46 -1.04 8.78
C MET A 81 -8.97 -2.40 9.26
N ARG A 82 -9.44 -2.83 10.44
CA ARG A 82 -9.20 -4.18 10.94
C ARG A 82 -10.53 -4.90 11.13
N VAL A 83 -10.62 -6.09 10.57
CA VAL A 83 -11.76 -6.99 10.71
C VAL A 83 -11.34 -8.22 11.49
N SER A 84 -12.14 -8.62 12.47
CA SER A 84 -11.91 -9.83 13.26
C SER A 84 -12.05 -11.11 12.42
N LYS A 85 -11.56 -12.23 12.95
CA LYS A 85 -11.79 -13.55 12.34
C LYS A 85 -13.29 -13.87 12.16
N SER A 86 -14.15 -13.33 13.02
CA SER A 86 -15.61 -13.51 12.97
C SER A 86 -16.34 -12.56 12.01
N GLY A 87 -15.63 -11.63 11.35
CA GLY A 87 -16.24 -10.72 10.37
C GLY A 87 -16.78 -9.41 10.95
N SER A 88 -16.32 -8.98 12.13
CA SER A 88 -16.68 -7.68 12.71
C SER A 88 -15.59 -6.64 12.47
N ILE A 89 -15.96 -5.41 12.08
CA ILE A 89 -15.01 -4.28 12.05
C ILE A 89 -14.64 -3.93 13.50
N ILE A 90 -13.39 -4.14 13.87
CA ILE A 90 -12.87 -3.90 15.23
C ILE A 90 -12.02 -2.65 15.34
N SER A 91 -11.53 -2.12 14.21
CA SER A 91 -10.81 -0.85 14.18
C SER A 91 -10.95 -0.19 12.82
N LEU A 92 -11.04 1.14 12.83
CA LEU A 92 -10.93 1.99 11.65
C LEU A 92 -10.12 3.23 12.01
N VAL A 93 -9.03 3.47 11.29
CA VAL A 93 -8.25 4.71 11.35
C VAL A 93 -8.35 5.41 10.01
N ARG A 94 -8.58 6.74 10.07
CA ARG A 94 -8.52 7.61 8.91
C ARG A 94 -7.18 8.33 8.91
N SER A 95 -6.46 8.17 7.81
CA SER A 95 -5.28 8.95 7.48
C SER A 95 -5.72 10.09 6.57
N SER A 96 -5.97 11.25 7.18
CA SER A 96 -6.51 12.43 6.49
C SER A 96 -5.43 13.49 6.30
N ALA A 97 -5.63 14.37 5.32
CA ALA A 97 -4.90 15.63 5.21
C ALA A 97 -5.88 16.72 4.73
N ASN A 98 -5.78 17.91 5.32
CA ASN A 98 -6.75 18.98 5.09
C ASN A 98 -6.82 19.33 3.59
N GLY A 99 -8.03 19.33 3.03
CA GLY A 99 -8.28 19.61 1.60
C GLY A 99 -7.72 18.58 0.62
N ALA A 100 -7.11 17.49 1.10
CA ALA A 100 -6.46 16.49 0.26
C ALA A 100 -7.37 15.30 -0.09
N SER A 101 -7.06 14.63 -1.19
CA SER A 101 -7.48 13.25 -1.46
C SER A 101 -6.29 12.34 -1.19
N ARG A 102 -6.44 11.42 -0.23
CA ARG A 102 -5.41 10.45 0.16
C ARG A 102 -5.97 9.04 0.05
N GLY A 103 -5.13 8.10 -0.37
CA GLY A 103 -5.49 6.70 -0.41
C GLY A 103 -4.28 5.79 -0.37
N TRP A 104 -4.41 4.66 0.33
CA TRP A 104 -3.39 3.62 0.37
C TRP A 104 -3.62 2.65 -0.78
N THR A 105 -2.61 2.48 -1.63
CA THR A 105 -2.68 1.60 -2.80
C THR A 105 -1.96 0.28 -2.55
N ALA A 106 -0.94 0.29 -1.68
CA ALA A 106 -0.22 -0.89 -1.26
C ALA A 106 -0.06 -0.91 0.27
N GLY A 107 -0.01 -2.11 0.83
CA GLY A 107 0.19 -2.34 2.26
C GLY A 107 0.51 -3.80 2.54
N ASP A 108 1.38 -4.05 3.51
CA ASP A 108 1.82 -5.40 3.88
C ASP A 108 1.41 -5.81 5.31
N SER A 109 1.71 -7.04 5.68
CA SER A 109 1.42 -7.57 7.03
C SER A 109 2.20 -6.90 8.16
N ALA A 110 3.27 -6.16 7.84
CA ALA A 110 3.99 -5.36 8.80
C ALA A 110 3.35 -3.98 8.98
N ASN A 111 2.26 -3.64 8.29
CA ASN A 111 1.64 -2.32 8.26
C ASN A 111 2.59 -1.24 7.72
N LEU A 112 3.42 -1.58 6.73
CA LEU A 112 4.07 -0.60 5.87
C LEU A 112 3.14 -0.32 4.69
N LEU A 113 2.69 0.93 4.55
CA LEU A 113 1.75 1.34 3.52
C LEU A 113 2.37 2.40 2.62
N SER A 114 1.97 2.37 1.35
CA SER A 114 2.23 3.46 0.41
C SER A 114 1.00 3.80 -0.42
N GLY A 115 0.96 5.04 -0.88
CA GLY A 115 -0.21 5.56 -1.58
C GLY A 115 -0.07 7.01 -2.00
N TYR A 116 -1.13 7.54 -2.60
CA TYR A 116 -1.13 8.90 -3.13
C TYR A 116 -1.60 9.92 -2.08
N VAL A 117 -1.15 11.16 -2.27
CA VAL A 117 -1.70 12.35 -1.61
C VAL A 117 -1.82 13.46 -2.65
N LEU A 118 -3.06 13.87 -2.93
CA LEU A 118 -3.38 14.89 -3.92
C LEU A 118 -3.95 16.12 -3.21
N THR A 119 -3.28 17.27 -3.35
CA THR A 119 -3.73 18.55 -2.76
C THR A 119 -3.63 19.65 -3.81
N GLY A 120 -4.77 20.10 -4.32
CA GLY A 120 -4.80 21.02 -5.47
C GLY A 120 -4.09 20.39 -6.68
N ALA A 121 -3.09 21.08 -7.23
CA ALA A 121 -2.25 20.57 -8.32
C ALA A 121 -1.07 19.69 -7.86
N LYS A 122 -0.84 19.58 -6.54
CA LYS A 122 0.30 18.83 -6.00
C LYS A 122 -0.03 17.34 -5.93
N SER A 123 0.81 16.52 -6.55
CA SER A 123 0.78 15.05 -6.46
C SER A 123 1.99 14.55 -5.68
N GLU A 124 1.74 13.82 -4.61
CA GLU A 124 2.76 13.20 -3.78
C GLU A 124 2.49 11.70 -3.61
N ILE A 125 3.58 10.97 -3.40
CA ILE A 125 3.57 9.60 -2.90
C ILE A 125 3.92 9.65 -1.41
N ALA A 126 3.08 9.03 -0.58
CA ALA A 126 3.38 8.82 0.83
C ALA A 126 3.81 7.36 1.06
N ILE A 127 4.79 7.18 1.94
CA ILE A 127 5.07 5.91 2.60
C ILE A 127 4.94 6.12 4.11
N THR A 128 4.29 5.19 4.80
CA THR A 128 4.08 5.28 6.25
C THR A 128 4.16 3.91 6.87
N LYS A 129 4.99 3.80 7.90
CA LYS A 129 4.99 2.64 8.79
C LYS A 129 4.02 2.91 9.92
N PHE A 130 3.11 1.99 10.15
CA PHE A 130 2.18 2.03 11.27
C PHE A 130 2.54 0.99 12.34
N THR A 131 2.10 1.24 13.55
CA THR A 131 2.03 0.26 14.64
C THR A 131 0.90 -0.73 14.38
N SER A 132 0.80 -1.79 15.20
CA SER A 132 -0.30 -2.76 15.16
C SER A 132 -1.68 -2.13 15.44
N THR A 133 -1.70 -1.00 16.16
CA THR A 133 -2.91 -0.20 16.45
C THR A 133 -3.18 0.89 15.41
N PHE A 134 -2.44 0.90 14.30
CA PHE A 134 -2.53 1.89 13.23
C PHE A 134 -2.18 3.33 13.64
N ALA A 135 -1.38 3.53 14.68
CA ALA A 135 -0.71 4.80 14.92
C ALA A 135 0.51 4.91 13.99
N PRO A 136 0.79 6.08 13.38
CA PRO A 136 1.96 6.24 12.52
C PRO A 136 3.24 6.20 13.37
N SER A 137 4.19 5.33 13.01
CA SER A 137 5.54 5.30 13.59
C SER A 137 6.45 6.31 12.89
N TRP A 138 6.38 6.37 11.56
CA TRP A 138 7.04 7.39 10.74
C TRP A 138 6.32 7.52 9.40
N THR A 139 6.46 8.69 8.77
CA THR A 139 5.86 8.99 7.47
C THR A 139 6.80 9.86 6.65
N THR A 140 6.87 9.62 5.35
CA THR A 140 7.61 10.47 4.42
C THR A 140 6.81 10.64 3.15
N ARG A 141 6.99 11.79 2.47
CA ARG A 141 6.35 12.09 1.19
C ARG A 141 7.37 12.51 0.16
N TYR A 142 7.11 12.12 -1.08
CA TYR A 142 7.91 12.46 -2.24
C TYR A 142 7.02 13.01 -3.33
N ALA A 143 7.50 13.98 -4.08
CA ALA A 143 6.84 14.36 -5.32
C ALA A 143 6.89 13.17 -6.30
N GLY A 144 5.74 12.80 -6.83
CA GLY A 144 5.59 11.60 -7.64
C GLY A 144 4.15 11.41 -8.08
N ALA A 145 3.92 10.44 -8.95
CA ALA A 145 2.60 10.11 -9.46
C ALA A 145 2.47 8.59 -9.68
N GLY A 146 1.27 8.16 -10.01
CA GLY A 146 0.96 6.76 -10.26
C GLY A 146 0.71 5.97 -8.97
N VAL A 147 0.75 4.65 -9.10
CA VAL A 147 0.49 3.71 -8.01
C VAL A 147 1.82 3.27 -7.40
N PRO A 148 2.18 3.72 -6.19
CA PRO A 148 3.38 3.25 -5.52
C PRO A 148 3.19 1.83 -4.99
N ILE A 149 4.30 1.08 -4.88
CA ILE A 149 4.35 -0.23 -4.25
C ILE A 149 5.34 -0.18 -3.09
N SER A 150 4.94 -0.70 -1.93
CA SER A 150 5.80 -0.81 -0.77
C SER A 150 5.78 -2.21 -0.19
N ILE A 151 6.94 -2.66 0.30
CA ILE A 151 7.07 -3.94 0.99
C ILE A 151 8.11 -3.84 2.11
N THR A 152 7.88 -4.58 3.18
CA THR A 152 8.88 -4.86 4.22
C THR A 152 9.69 -6.09 3.82
N GLY A 153 11.00 -5.93 3.74
CA GLY A 153 11.94 -7.02 3.46
C GLY A 153 13.03 -7.09 4.52
N GLY A 154 13.05 -8.18 5.30
CA GLY A 154 13.92 -8.29 6.47
C GLY A 154 13.60 -7.19 7.49
N SER A 155 14.60 -6.40 7.87
CA SER A 155 14.47 -5.24 8.78
C SER A 155 14.28 -3.90 8.05
N LEU A 156 14.15 -3.92 6.73
CA LEU A 156 14.10 -2.74 5.87
C LEU A 156 12.71 -2.56 5.25
N SER A 157 12.41 -1.32 4.87
CA SER A 157 11.20 -0.94 4.16
C SER A 157 11.58 -0.43 2.78
N TYR A 158 10.83 -0.83 1.76
CA TYR A 158 11.10 -0.48 0.37
C TYR A 158 9.91 0.28 -0.23
N LEU A 159 10.19 1.29 -1.05
CA LEU A 159 9.21 2.06 -1.81
C LEU A 159 9.63 2.11 -3.27
N ALA A 160 8.87 1.48 -4.16
CA ALA A 160 8.99 1.68 -5.59
C ALA A 160 7.90 2.65 -6.07
N PHE A 161 8.30 3.69 -6.81
CA PHE A 161 7.37 4.65 -7.39
C PHE A 161 7.98 5.37 -8.58
N THR A 162 7.11 5.95 -9.41
CA THR A 162 7.52 6.82 -10.51
C THR A 162 7.84 8.21 -9.96
N SER A 163 9.14 8.56 -9.93
CA SER A 163 9.60 9.87 -9.49
C SER A 163 9.70 10.84 -10.66
N LYS A 164 9.37 12.11 -10.41
CA LYS A 164 9.34 13.20 -11.40
C LYS A 164 10.27 14.37 -11.07
N SER A 165 11.02 14.25 -9.98
CA SER A 165 11.83 15.36 -9.47
C SER A 165 12.99 14.85 -8.62
N ALA A 166 13.85 15.79 -8.23
CA ALA A 166 14.87 15.52 -7.24
C ALA A 166 14.28 14.98 -5.93
N ILE A 167 15.01 14.08 -5.28
CA ILE A 167 14.69 13.52 -3.97
C ILE A 167 15.77 13.95 -2.99
N THR A 168 15.37 14.62 -1.92
CA THR A 168 16.30 15.01 -0.85
C THR A 168 17.01 13.79 -0.29
N GLY A 169 18.34 13.83 -0.23
CA GLY A 169 19.18 12.72 0.23
C GLY A 169 19.56 11.70 -0.84
N VAL A 170 19.12 11.86 -2.09
CA VAL A 170 19.53 11.03 -3.23
C VAL A 170 20.39 11.84 -4.19
N ASN A 171 21.71 11.71 -4.06
CA ASN A 171 22.65 12.41 -4.93
C ASN A 171 22.51 11.93 -6.39
N GLY A 172 22.52 12.88 -7.33
CA GLY A 172 22.45 12.60 -8.77
C GLY A 172 21.05 12.24 -9.29
N TRP A 173 20.05 12.03 -8.43
CA TRP A 173 18.68 11.79 -8.89
C TRP A 173 17.95 13.11 -9.14
N LYS A 174 17.86 13.49 -10.43
CA LYS A 174 17.04 14.60 -10.91
C LYS A 174 16.55 14.25 -12.32
N PRO A 175 15.54 13.36 -12.43
CA PRO A 175 15.10 12.85 -13.72
C PRO A 175 14.52 13.98 -14.58
N SER A 176 14.89 14.03 -15.86
CA SER A 176 14.25 14.91 -16.86
C SER A 176 12.91 14.34 -17.33
N GLU A 177 12.76 13.01 -17.30
CA GLU A 177 11.55 12.28 -17.64
C GLU A 177 11.14 11.35 -16.48
N PRO A 178 9.84 11.09 -16.25
CA PRO A 178 9.40 10.21 -15.17
C PRO A 178 10.10 8.85 -15.20
N GLY A 179 10.71 8.45 -14.08
CA GLY A 179 11.50 7.23 -13.98
C GLY A 179 11.23 6.45 -12.71
N LEU A 180 11.38 5.13 -12.78
CA LEU A 180 11.26 4.25 -11.64
C LEU A 180 12.48 4.39 -10.72
N ILE A 181 12.20 4.57 -9.43
CA ILE A 181 13.18 4.51 -8.36
C ILE A 181 12.66 3.64 -7.23
N VAL A 182 13.56 2.88 -6.61
CA VAL A 182 13.29 2.13 -5.38
C VAL A 182 14.10 2.74 -4.23
N LEU A 183 13.40 3.26 -3.23
CA LEU A 183 13.98 3.79 -2.01
C LEU A 183 13.96 2.72 -0.91
N THR A 184 15.04 2.65 -0.13
CA THR A 184 15.18 1.73 0.99
C THR A 184 15.32 2.51 2.29
N PHE A 185 14.57 2.12 3.32
CA PHE A 185 14.54 2.76 4.63
C PHE A 185 14.86 1.76 5.73
N ASN A 186 15.52 2.24 6.78
CA ASN A 186 15.63 1.46 8.01
C ASN A 186 14.32 1.50 8.82
N GLY A 187 14.28 0.76 9.94
CA GLY A 187 13.09 0.69 10.80
C GLY A 187 12.61 2.02 11.39
N LYS A 188 13.43 3.07 11.36
CA LYS A 188 13.10 4.44 11.81
C LYS A 188 12.66 5.37 10.68
N GLY A 189 12.56 4.87 9.44
CA GLY A 189 12.19 5.67 8.28
C GLY A 189 13.33 6.52 7.71
N ILE A 190 14.58 6.25 8.09
CA ILE A 190 15.74 6.94 7.54
C ILE A 190 16.14 6.27 6.22
N LEU A 191 16.24 7.06 5.16
CA LEU A 191 16.70 6.61 3.84
C LEU A 191 18.11 6.02 3.94
N GLN A 192 18.30 4.81 3.43
CA GLN A 192 19.56 4.07 3.42
C GLN A 192 20.14 3.94 2.02
N ALA A 193 19.26 3.74 1.02
CA ALA A 193 19.67 3.56 -0.36
C ALA A 193 18.57 4.03 -1.32
N ALA A 194 18.99 4.29 -2.54
CA ALA A 194 18.11 4.61 -3.66
C ALA A 194 18.66 3.91 -4.91
N THR A 195 17.82 3.14 -5.58
CA THR A 195 18.18 2.41 -6.79
C THR A 195 17.34 2.93 -7.94
N SER A 196 17.97 3.56 -8.92
CA SER A 196 17.34 3.91 -10.19
C SER A 196 17.30 2.69 -11.10
N LEU A 197 16.21 2.57 -11.88
CA LEU A 197 16.01 1.48 -12.82
C LEU A 197 15.75 2.07 -14.21
N PRO A 198 16.81 2.37 -14.99
CA PRO A 198 16.68 3.01 -16.30
C PRO A 198 15.77 2.22 -17.24
N GLY A 199 14.94 2.93 -18.01
CA GLY A 199 13.96 2.35 -18.94
C GLY A 199 12.64 1.93 -18.29
N LEU A 200 12.62 1.65 -16.98
CA LEU A 200 11.41 1.31 -16.23
C LEU A 200 10.75 2.56 -15.65
N VAL A 201 9.42 2.56 -15.62
CA VAL A 201 8.61 3.72 -15.21
C VAL A 201 7.62 3.37 -14.11
N THR A 202 6.76 2.37 -14.34
CA THR A 202 5.63 2.08 -13.44
C THR A 202 5.90 0.80 -12.65
N PRO A 203 5.98 0.86 -11.31
CA PRO A 203 6.09 -0.34 -10.51
C PRO A 203 4.78 -1.13 -10.56
N LEU A 204 4.89 -2.45 -10.69
CA LEU A 204 3.75 -3.37 -10.72
C LEU A 204 3.70 -4.22 -9.45
N ASN A 205 4.85 -4.69 -8.97
CA ASN A 205 4.94 -5.48 -7.75
C ASN A 205 6.35 -5.42 -7.14
N LEU A 206 6.43 -5.68 -5.83
CA LEU A 206 7.67 -5.97 -5.11
C LEU A 206 7.44 -7.19 -4.23
N GLU A 207 8.40 -8.10 -4.24
CA GLU A 207 8.40 -9.29 -3.40
C GLU A 207 9.75 -9.44 -2.69
N TYR A 208 9.71 -9.98 -1.48
CA TYR A 208 10.90 -10.26 -0.69
C TYR A 208 11.05 -11.75 -0.46
N SER A 209 12.25 -12.26 -0.71
CA SER A 209 12.67 -13.59 -0.28
C SER A 209 13.97 -13.50 0.52
N ARG A 210 14.17 -14.42 1.46
CA ARG A 210 15.43 -14.46 2.22
C ARG A 210 16.65 -14.76 1.33
N ASP A 211 16.46 -15.59 0.31
CA ASP A 211 17.57 -16.08 -0.52
C ASP A 211 17.97 -15.11 -1.64
N ARG A 212 17.03 -14.29 -2.14
CA ARG A 212 17.25 -13.39 -3.28
C ARG A 212 17.06 -11.90 -2.95
N GLY A 213 16.67 -11.57 -1.72
CA GLY A 213 16.33 -10.21 -1.34
C GLY A 213 15.07 -9.72 -2.05
N ILE A 214 15.10 -8.47 -2.52
CA ILE A 214 13.97 -7.83 -3.20
C ILE A 214 14.00 -8.15 -4.70
N LEU A 215 12.89 -8.73 -5.17
CA LEU A 215 12.54 -8.82 -6.58
C LEU A 215 11.42 -7.82 -6.85
N GLY A 216 11.45 -7.20 -8.02
CA GLY A 216 10.39 -6.31 -8.45
C GLY A 216 9.97 -6.55 -9.88
N MET A 217 8.75 -6.13 -10.19
CA MET A 217 8.21 -6.10 -11.53
C MET A 217 7.83 -4.67 -11.85
N ALA A 218 8.15 -4.21 -13.05
CA ALA A 218 7.76 -2.89 -13.51
C ALA A 218 7.59 -2.87 -15.02
N SER A 219 6.85 -1.88 -15.51
CA SER A 219 6.72 -1.62 -16.94
C SER A 219 7.52 -0.42 -17.39
N SER A 220 8.02 -0.49 -18.63
CA SER A 220 8.57 0.62 -19.39
C SER A 220 7.47 1.53 -19.94
N ALA A 221 7.85 2.64 -20.57
CA ALA A 221 6.89 3.59 -21.17
C ALA A 221 6.09 3.01 -22.35
N ASP A 222 6.65 2.01 -23.05
CA ASP A 222 5.98 1.27 -24.14
C ASP A 222 5.07 0.12 -23.64
N GLY A 223 4.99 -0.06 -22.32
CA GLY A 223 4.20 -1.13 -21.69
C GLY A 223 4.92 -2.47 -21.56
N SER A 224 6.15 -2.63 -22.06
CA SER A 224 6.94 -3.85 -21.83
C SER A 224 7.19 -4.06 -20.34
N VAL A 225 7.07 -5.31 -19.87
CA VAL A 225 7.22 -5.66 -18.45
C VAL A 225 8.54 -6.40 -18.22
N SER A 226 9.28 -5.97 -17.20
CA SER A 226 10.54 -6.57 -16.80
C SER A 226 10.56 -6.89 -15.32
N ILE A 227 11.30 -7.95 -14.97
CA ILE A 227 11.67 -8.27 -13.59
C ILE A 227 13.02 -7.62 -13.30
N PHE A 228 13.18 -7.05 -12.11
CA PHE A 228 14.44 -6.53 -11.62
C PHE A 228 14.75 -7.07 -10.22
N THR A 229 16.02 -7.04 -9.85
CA THR A 229 16.48 -7.30 -8.48
C THR A 229 17.17 -6.06 -7.95
N LEU A 230 17.09 -5.85 -6.64
CA LEU A 230 17.97 -4.89 -5.98
C LEU A 230 19.27 -5.62 -5.66
N VAL A 231 20.35 -5.25 -6.34
CA VAL A 231 21.66 -5.83 -6.04
C VAL A 231 22.02 -5.47 -4.60
N SER A 232 22.26 -6.46 -3.75
CA SER A 232 22.89 -6.22 -2.45
C SER A 232 24.27 -5.65 -2.71
N ARG A 233 24.50 -4.39 -2.37
CA ARG A 233 25.86 -3.87 -2.24
C ARG A 233 26.39 -4.19 -0.85
#